data_AF-A0A376TIT5-F1
#
_entry.id   AF-A0A376TIT5-F1
#
_cell.length_a   1.000
_cell.length_b   1.000
_cell.length_c   1.000
_cell.angle_alpha   90.00
_cell.angle_beta   90.00
_cell.angle_gamma   90.00
#
_symmetry.space_group_name_H-M   'P 1'
#
loop_
_entity.id
_entity.type
_entity.pdbx_description
1 polymer ?
#
loop_
_entity_poly.entity_id
_entity_poly.type
_entity_poly.pdbx_seq_one_letter_code
_entity_poly.pdbx_strand_id
1 'polypeptide(L)'
;MTTKNMNTPPGSTQENEIDLLRLVGELWDHRKFIISVTALFTLIAVAYSLLSTPIYQADTLVQVEQKQGNAILQRPERYDP
;
A
#
# COMPACT_ATOMS: atom_id res chain seq x y z
N MET A 1 -9.66 23.08 -74.14
CA MET A 1 -10.02 21.91 -73.31
C MET A 1 -8.83 21.56 -72.44
N THR A 2 -8.89 21.80 -71.12
CA THR A 2 -7.98 21.19 -70.14
C THR A 2 -8.72 21.10 -68.81
N THR A 3 -9.02 19.86 -68.38
CA THR A 3 -9.74 19.57 -67.15
C THR A 3 -8.74 19.52 -65.99
N LYS A 4 -8.95 20.32 -64.96
CA LYS A 4 -8.19 20.23 -63.71
C LYS A 4 -8.93 19.26 -62.79
N ASN A 5 -8.43 18.03 -62.73
CA ASN A 5 -8.83 17.06 -61.72
C ASN A 5 -8.15 17.38 -60.38
N MET A 6 -8.71 16.81 -59.31
CA MET A 6 -8.21 16.63 -57.93
C MET A 6 -9.14 17.24 -56.89
N ASN A 7 -10.25 16.53 -56.70
CA ASN A 7 -11.06 16.60 -55.48
C ASN A 7 -10.65 15.38 -54.63
N THR A 8 -9.47 15.45 -54.03
CA THR A 8 -9.10 14.53 -52.95
C THR A 8 -9.86 14.99 -51.71
N PRO A 9 -10.72 14.15 -51.09
CA PRO A 9 -11.35 14.53 -49.83
C PRO A 9 -10.25 14.70 -48.77
N PRO A 10 -10.30 15.77 -47.93
CA PRO A 10 -9.37 15.88 -46.82
C PRO A 10 -9.62 14.68 -45.91
N GLY A 11 -8.64 13.78 -45.87
CA GLY A 11 -8.66 12.62 -45.00
C GLY A 11 -8.86 13.07 -43.55
N SER A 12 -9.85 12.48 -42.91
CA SER A 12 -10.18 12.56 -41.49
C SER A 12 -9.11 11.86 -40.62
N THR A 13 -7.84 12.15 -40.87
CA THR A 13 -6.70 11.55 -40.16
C THR A 13 -6.38 12.25 -38.85
N GLN A 14 -7.02 13.39 -38.55
CA GLN A 14 -6.78 14.16 -37.32
C GLN A 14 -7.49 13.58 -36.08
N GLU A 15 -8.48 12.69 -36.24
CA GLU A 15 -9.23 12.16 -35.08
C GLU A 15 -8.57 10.94 -34.42
N ASN A 16 -7.52 10.39 -35.03
CA ASN A 16 -6.85 9.18 -34.53
C ASN A 16 -5.49 9.47 -33.88
N GLU A 17 -5.08 10.73 -33.81
CA GLU A 17 -3.93 11.15 -33.01
C GLU A 17 -4.41 11.45 -31.58
N ILE A 18 -3.88 10.71 -30.61
CA ILE A 18 -4.08 11.02 -29.20
C ILE A 18 -3.32 12.31 -28.89
N ASP A 19 -4.05 13.40 -28.68
CA ASP A 19 -3.50 14.68 -28.22
C ASP A 19 -3.09 14.60 -26.74
N LEU A 20 -1.90 14.05 -26.50
CA LEU A 20 -1.32 13.95 -25.15
C LEU A 20 -1.21 15.30 -24.45
N LEU A 21 -0.93 16.38 -25.20
CA LEU A 21 -0.88 17.74 -24.67
C LEU A 21 -2.23 18.20 -24.13
N ARG A 22 -3.32 17.88 -24.83
CA ARG A 22 -4.68 18.23 -24.41
C ARG A 22 -5.08 17.45 -23.17
N LEU A 23 -4.73 16.16 -23.11
CA LEU A 23 -4.98 15.32 -21.94
C LEU A 23 -4.23 15.81 -20.69
N VAL A 24 -2.96 16.21 -20.84
CA VAL A 24 -2.17 16.78 -19.73
C VAL A 24 -2.73 18.13 -19.28
N GLY A 25 -3.23 18.96 -20.22
CA GLY A 25 -3.93 20.20 -19.91
C GLY A 25 -5.20 19.98 -19.09
N GLU A 26 -6.03 19.01 -19.49
CA GLU A 26 -7.25 18.61 -18.78
C GLU A 26 -6.93 18.08 -17.36
N LEU A 27 -5.86 17.29 -17.23
CA LEU A 27 -5.40 16.77 -15.94
C LEU A 27 -4.98 17.90 -14.99
N TRP A 28 -4.34 18.95 -15.52
CA TRP A 28 -3.92 20.11 -14.73
C TRP A 28 -5.10 21.00 -14.29
N ASP A 29 -6.12 21.11 -15.15
CA ASP A 29 -7.36 21.83 -14.82
C ASP A 29 -8.10 21.17 -13.66
N HIS A 30 -8.13 19.83 -13.67
CA HIS A 30 -8.81 19.02 -12.66
C HIS A 30 -7.93 18.60 -11.47
N ARG A 31 -6.77 19.23 -11.25
CA ARG A 31 -5.91 18.92 -10.09
C ARG A 31 -6.65 18.92 -8.75
N LYS A 32 -7.63 19.82 -8.59
CA LYS A 32 -8.47 19.90 -7.38
C LYS A 32 -9.38 18.69 -7.21
N PHE A 33 -9.90 18.14 -8.32
CA PHE A 33 -10.70 16.92 -8.31
C PHE A 33 -9.85 15.71 -7.91
N ILE A 34 -8.65 15.58 -8.49
CA ILE A 34 -7.69 14.52 -8.15
C ILE A 34 -7.35 14.58 -6.65
N ILE A 35 -6.96 15.77 -6.16
CA ILE A 35 -6.65 15.99 -4.74
C ILE A 35 -7.85 15.64 -3.86
N SER A 36 -9.06 16.04 -4.24
CA SER A 36 -10.28 15.75 -3.47
C SER A 36 -10.54 14.24 -3.35
N VAL A 37 -10.44 13.51 -4.46
CA VAL A 37 -10.67 12.06 -4.47
C VAL A 37 -9.59 11.35 -3.67
N THR A 38 -8.31 11.68 -3.91
CA THR A 38 -7.20 11.11 -3.14
C THR A 38 -7.36 11.39 -1.65
N ALA A 39 -7.66 12.63 -1.25
CA ALA A 39 -7.86 12.99 0.14
C ALA A 39 -9.03 12.23 0.79
N LEU A 40 -10.14 12.03 0.07
CA LEU A 40 -11.27 11.25 0.56
C LEU A 40 -10.86 9.81 0.87
N PHE A 41 -10.16 9.14 -0.05
CA PHE A 41 -9.66 7.78 0.16
C PHE A 41 -8.64 7.71 1.30
N THR A 42 -7.73 8.69 1.38
CA THR A 42 -6.76 8.77 2.49
C THR A 42 -7.47 8.94 3.84
N LEU A 43 -8.49 9.79 3.93
CA LEU A 43 -9.27 9.97 5.17
C LEU A 43 -9.96 8.67 5.60
N ILE A 44 -10.56 7.95 4.65
CA ILE A 44 -11.19 6.65 4.92
C ILE A 44 -10.14 5.63 5.40
N ALA A 45 -8.99 5.57 4.74
CA ALA A 45 -7.90 4.66 5.12
C ALA A 45 -7.35 4.97 6.51
N VAL A 46 -7.16 6.25 6.87
CA VAL A 46 -6.73 6.67 8.21
C VAL A 46 -7.78 6.30 9.25
N ALA A 47 -9.05 6.60 9.00
CA ALA A 47 -10.14 6.22 9.90
C ALA A 47 -10.16 4.70 10.13
N TYR A 48 -10.01 3.91 9.07
CA TYR A 48 -9.92 2.46 9.15
C TYR A 48 -8.70 1.99 9.93
N SER A 49 -7.52 2.57 9.68
CA SER A 49 -6.28 2.19 10.36
C SER A 49 -6.35 2.44 11.87
N LEU A 50 -7.04 3.49 12.30
CA LEU A 50 -7.21 3.82 13.71
C LEU A 50 -8.26 2.95 14.41
N LEU A 51 -9.30 2.53 13.69
CA LEU A 51 -10.36 1.66 14.22
C LEU A 51 -10.00 0.17 14.12
N SER A 52 -9.06 -0.19 13.25
CA SER A 52 -8.59 -1.55 13.08
C SER A 52 -7.90 -2.02 14.35
N THR A 53 -8.27 -3.20 14.83
CA THR A 53 -7.70 -3.81 16.05
C THR A 53 -6.19 -3.98 15.89
N PRO A 54 -5.36 -3.23 16.63
CA PRO A 54 -3.91 -3.40 16.56
C PRO A 54 -3.53 -4.79 17.07
N ILE A 55 -2.71 -5.50 16.29
CA ILE A 55 -2.15 -6.79 16.68
C ILE A 55 -0.95 -6.50 17.59
N TYR A 56 -1.19 -6.50 18.90
CA TYR A 56 -0.12 -6.38 19.89
C TYR A 56 0.60 -7.72 20.02
N GLN A 57 1.84 -7.79 19.54
CA GLN A 57 2.73 -8.91 19.83
C GLN A 57 3.52 -8.58 21.08
N ALA A 58 3.36 -9.42 22.10
CA ALA A 58 4.24 -9.40 23.26
C ALA A 58 5.31 -10.47 23.04
N ASP A 59 6.52 -10.06 22.70
CA ASP A 59 7.69 -10.95 22.70
C ASP A 59 8.01 -11.34 24.15
N THR A 60 7.37 -12.38 24.64
CA THR A 60 7.67 -12.93 25.96
C THR A 60 8.88 -13.84 25.85
N LEU A 61 10.02 -13.38 26.37
CA LEU A 61 11.15 -14.25 26.64
C LEU A 61 10.73 -15.23 27.75
N VAL A 62 10.20 -16.40 27.36
CA VAL A 62 10.05 -17.53 28.26
C VAL A 62 11.44 -17.97 28.65
N GLN A 63 11.90 -17.42 29.77
CA GLN A 63 13.11 -17.87 30.41
C GLN A 63 12.77 -19.23 31.01
N VAL A 64 13.13 -20.30 30.31
CA VAL A 64 13.30 -21.64 30.91
C VAL A 64 14.50 -21.55 31.86
N GLU A 65 14.39 -20.77 32.94
CA GLU A 65 15.20 -21.02 34.10
C GLU A 65 14.82 -22.42 34.57
N GLN A 66 15.67 -23.37 34.20
CA GLN A 66 15.79 -24.65 34.89
C GLN A 66 15.82 -24.29 36.37
N LYS A 67 14.78 -24.68 37.12
CA LYS A 67 14.78 -24.62 38.59
C LYS A 67 16.03 -25.36 39.10
N GLN A 68 17.17 -24.67 39.19
CA GLN A 68 18.38 -25.17 39.83
C GLN A 68 18.17 -25.37 41.35
N GLY A 69 16.98 -25.10 41.87
CA GLY A 69 16.56 -25.40 43.24
C GLY A 69 16.34 -26.89 43.56
N ASN A 70 16.33 -27.80 42.58
CA ASN A 70 16.15 -29.25 42.85
C ASN A 70 17.46 -30.05 43.01
N ALA A 71 18.62 -29.42 42.81
CA ALA A 71 19.92 -30.07 42.98
C ALA A 71 20.40 -30.11 44.45
N ILE A 72 19.87 -29.23 45.31
CA ILE A 72 20.32 -29.10 46.71
C ILE A 72 19.55 -30.05 47.65
N LEU A 73 18.39 -30.57 47.22
CA LEU A 73 17.58 -31.51 48.02
C LEU A 73 17.92 -33.00 47.81
N GLN A 74 18.89 -33.33 46.95
CA GLN A 74 19.38 -34.71 46.75
C GLN A 74 20.57 -35.06 47.65
N ARG A 75 20.66 -34.49 48.86
CA ARG A 75 21.67 -34.92 49.84
C ARG A 75 21.06 -36.02 50.71
N PRO A 76 21.27 -37.33 50.42
CA PRO A 76 20.93 -38.36 51.38
C PRO A 76 21.82 -38.13 52.61
N GLU A 77 21.20 -37.87 53.75
CA GLU A 77 21.87 -37.91 55.04
C GLU A 77 22.54 -39.28 55.18
N ARG A 78 23.86 -39.25 55.40
CA ARG A 78 24.68 -40.40 55.73
C ARG A 78 24.09 -41.10 56.97
N TYR A 79 23.76 -42.37 56.83
CA TYR A 79 23.56 -43.29 57.96
C TYR A 79 24.92 -43.51 58.64
N ASP A 80 25.05 -43.09 59.90
CA ASP A 80 26.19 -43.37 60.78
C ASP A 80 25.78 -44.53 61.71
N PRO A 81 26.47 -45.69 61.69
CA PRO A 81 26.13 -46.86 62.48
C PRO A 81 26.54 -46.77 63.96
#